data_AF-A0A2G4E7E4-F1
#
_entry.id   AF-A0A2G4E7E4-F1
#
_cell.length_a   1.000
_cell.length_b   1.000
_cell.length_c   1.000
_cell.angle_alpha   90.00
_cell.angle_beta   90.00
_cell.angle_gamma   90.00
#
_symmetry.space_group_name_H-M   'P 1'
#
loop_
_entity.id
_entity.type
_entity.pdbx_description
1 polymer ?
#
loop_
_entity_poly.entity_id
_entity_poly.type
_entity_poly.pdbx_seq_one_letter_code
_entity_poly.pdbx_strand_id
1 'polypeptide(L)'
;MTLQACASTEVPLGQASFAEYRQQTIAWMQENRTFQTTDHPAEIEWNAPREWRPKAPATRGILLVHGLGDSPWSFNDVGEALAAQGFLVRTVLLPGHGSKPADMLEVTLKQWQQVVREQTQILEREVPTVYLGGFSTGANLVLDYAYEHPNIAGLVLFSPAFKPANTYAWVTQYIGWFRPWLAKPDDGVRPMQTPVRYLNVPTNGFAQFYRSALLAQMHLDKGAYDKPVFVAITEHDSVLDTGYVLDTFNARFIHPFSRLIWYGNEPAPGQKNPKVVVRNDFLPEYRIARFSHMGLMFSPANPLYGVNGTQRICWNGQSSADMQKCLNGEPVWYSDWGYREPGKVFARLTFNPYFEWQSGVMMEVLAYP
;
A
#
# COMPACT_ATOMS: atom_id res chain seq x y z
N MET A 1 -32.62 -32.67 -1.97
CA MET A 1 -32.29 -31.35 -1.40
C MET A 1 -30.80 -31.28 -1.21
N THR A 2 -30.11 -30.73 -2.19
CA THR A 2 -28.68 -30.43 -2.12
C THR A 2 -28.49 -29.26 -1.17
N LEU A 3 -27.74 -29.47 -0.10
CA LEU A 3 -27.28 -28.41 0.80
C LEU A 3 -26.41 -27.46 -0.02
N GLN A 4 -26.94 -26.28 -0.29
CA GLN A 4 -26.21 -25.17 -0.88
C GLN A 4 -25.23 -24.72 0.22
N ALA A 5 -23.96 -25.11 0.08
CA ALA A 5 -22.90 -24.65 0.96
C ALA A 5 -22.89 -23.12 0.90
N CYS A 6 -23.14 -22.45 2.02
CA CYS A 6 -22.96 -21.01 2.12
C CYS A 6 -21.48 -20.73 1.82
N ALA A 7 -21.19 -20.15 0.65
CA ALA A 7 -19.87 -19.65 0.34
C ALA A 7 -19.48 -18.66 1.45
N SER A 8 -18.38 -18.93 2.15
CA SER A 8 -17.86 -18.03 3.17
C SER A 8 -17.51 -16.70 2.51
N THR A 9 -18.12 -15.61 2.98
CA THR A 9 -17.81 -14.25 2.53
C THR A 9 -16.44 -13.77 3.02
N GLU A 10 -15.78 -14.52 3.90
CA GLU A 10 -14.49 -14.16 4.48
C GLU A 10 -13.33 -14.85 3.77
N VAL A 11 -12.26 -14.08 3.52
CA VAL A 11 -10.95 -14.61 3.10
C VAL A 11 -10.51 -15.61 4.17
N PRO A 12 -10.09 -16.83 3.79
CA PRO A 12 -9.78 -17.86 4.75
C PRO A 12 -8.59 -17.43 5.63
N LEU A 13 -8.69 -17.67 6.94
CA LEU A 13 -7.66 -17.39 7.96
C LEU A 13 -7.30 -18.67 8.72
N GLY A 14 -6.16 -18.67 9.42
CA GLY A 14 -5.75 -19.80 10.27
C GLY A 14 -5.02 -20.93 9.54
N GLN A 15 -4.40 -20.67 8.39
CA GLN A 15 -3.66 -21.70 7.64
C GLN A 15 -2.34 -22.09 8.31
N ALA A 16 -1.89 -23.33 8.05
CA ALA A 16 -0.65 -23.84 8.62
C ALA A 16 0.60 -23.40 7.84
N SER A 17 0.44 -23.00 6.58
CA SER A 17 1.53 -22.59 5.69
C SER A 17 1.11 -21.49 4.72
N PHE A 18 2.09 -20.78 4.16
CA PHE A 18 1.82 -19.76 3.14
C PHE A 18 1.25 -20.36 1.85
N ALA A 19 1.70 -21.56 1.47
CA ALA A 19 1.19 -22.26 0.28
C ALA A 19 -0.32 -22.55 0.41
N GLU A 20 -0.75 -23.03 1.58
CA GLU A 20 -2.16 -23.25 1.88
C GLU A 20 -2.94 -21.93 1.90
N TYR A 21 -2.41 -20.88 2.55
CA TYR A 21 -3.01 -19.54 2.54
C TYR A 21 -3.23 -19.02 1.12
N ARG A 22 -2.21 -19.10 0.26
CA ARG A 22 -2.30 -18.68 -1.14
C ARG A 22 -3.35 -19.49 -1.91
N GLN A 23 -3.32 -20.81 -1.79
CA GLN A 23 -4.26 -21.69 -2.49
C GLN A 23 -5.72 -21.38 -2.11
N GLN A 24 -6.01 -21.28 -0.82
CA GLN A 24 -7.36 -21.00 -0.34
C GLN A 24 -7.80 -19.57 -0.70
N THR A 25 -6.89 -18.60 -0.66
CA THR A 25 -7.18 -17.21 -1.09
C THR A 25 -7.52 -17.15 -2.59
N ILE A 26 -6.80 -17.88 -3.44
CA ILE A 26 -7.09 -17.95 -4.87
C ILE A 26 -8.46 -18.57 -5.13
N ALA A 27 -8.77 -19.70 -4.48
CA ALA A 27 -10.08 -20.35 -4.62
C ALA A 27 -11.22 -19.40 -4.22
N TRP A 28 -11.06 -18.69 -3.09
CA TRP A 28 -12.02 -17.68 -2.65
C TRP A 28 -12.19 -16.55 -3.67
N MET A 29 -11.11 -16.01 -4.24
CA MET A 29 -11.20 -14.94 -5.23
C MET A 29 -11.88 -15.40 -6.53
N GLN A 30 -11.63 -16.64 -6.98
CA GLN A 30 -12.29 -17.20 -8.17
C GLN A 30 -13.82 -17.23 -8.03
N GLU A 31 -14.31 -17.44 -6.81
CA GLU A 31 -15.75 -17.48 -6.51
C GLU A 31 -16.36 -16.09 -6.25
N ASN A 32 -15.60 -15.17 -5.66
CA ASN A 32 -16.16 -13.94 -5.07
C ASN A 32 -15.83 -12.65 -5.82
N ARG A 33 -14.83 -12.68 -6.71
CA ARG A 33 -14.35 -11.48 -7.41
C ARG A 33 -15.28 -11.05 -8.54
N THR A 34 -15.55 -9.74 -8.61
CA THR A 34 -16.13 -9.12 -9.80
C THR A 34 -14.99 -8.78 -10.77
N PHE A 35 -14.75 -9.61 -11.77
CA PHE A 35 -13.66 -9.41 -12.73
C PHE A 35 -13.80 -8.10 -13.53
N GLN A 36 -12.66 -7.46 -13.79
CA GLN A 36 -12.57 -6.17 -14.50
C GLN A 36 -11.95 -6.31 -15.89
N THR A 37 -11.39 -7.48 -16.20
CA THR A 37 -10.78 -7.82 -17.48
C THR A 37 -11.35 -9.14 -17.99
N THR A 38 -11.07 -9.49 -19.25
CA THR A 38 -11.39 -10.81 -19.81
C THR A 38 -10.35 -11.87 -19.45
N ASP A 39 -9.14 -11.47 -19.04
CA ASP A 39 -8.08 -12.37 -18.60
C ASP A 39 -8.18 -12.63 -17.09
N HIS A 40 -9.20 -13.41 -16.73
CA HIS A 40 -9.47 -13.74 -15.32
C HIS A 40 -8.27 -14.41 -14.63
N PRO A 41 -7.53 -15.35 -15.27
CA PRO A 41 -6.32 -15.92 -14.66
C PRO A 41 -5.28 -14.86 -14.28
N ALA A 42 -4.97 -13.92 -15.19
CA ALA A 42 -4.02 -12.86 -14.87
C ALA A 42 -4.52 -11.96 -13.75
N GLU A 43 -5.81 -11.60 -13.76
CA GLU A 43 -6.41 -10.76 -12.73
C GLU A 43 -6.41 -11.41 -11.34
N ILE A 44 -6.67 -12.73 -11.27
CA ILE A 44 -6.50 -13.51 -10.03
C ILE A 44 -5.05 -13.43 -9.56
N GLU A 45 -4.09 -13.67 -10.45
CA GLU A 45 -2.67 -13.67 -10.10
C GLU A 45 -2.19 -12.29 -9.60
N TRP A 46 -2.71 -11.20 -10.15
CA TRP A 46 -2.37 -9.85 -9.67
C TRP A 46 -2.87 -9.59 -8.25
N ASN A 47 -4.01 -10.15 -7.87
CA ASN A 47 -4.61 -9.96 -6.55
C ASN A 47 -4.22 -11.05 -5.53
N ALA A 48 -3.60 -12.14 -5.97
CA ALA A 48 -3.21 -13.25 -5.11
C ALA A 48 -2.04 -12.87 -4.19
N PRO A 49 -2.00 -13.40 -2.95
CA PRO A 49 -0.78 -13.46 -2.17
C PRO A 49 0.37 -14.08 -2.98
N ARG A 50 1.56 -13.49 -2.89
CA ARG A 50 2.74 -13.94 -3.64
C ARG A 50 3.89 -14.27 -2.71
N GLU A 51 4.70 -15.23 -3.15
CA GLU A 51 5.97 -15.57 -2.52
C GLU A 51 7.07 -15.50 -3.56
N TRP A 52 8.15 -14.80 -3.22
CA TRP A 52 9.40 -14.85 -3.96
C TRP A 52 10.47 -15.49 -3.07
N ARG A 53 11.07 -16.57 -3.56
CA ARG A 53 12.18 -17.24 -2.89
C ARG A 53 13.50 -16.83 -3.54
N PRO A 54 14.53 -16.50 -2.75
CA PRO A 54 15.86 -16.26 -3.28
C PRO A 54 16.48 -17.57 -3.76
N LYS A 55 17.51 -17.48 -4.62
CA LYS A 55 18.20 -18.67 -5.15
C LYS A 55 18.95 -19.47 -4.07
N ALA A 56 19.52 -18.78 -3.10
CA ALA A 56 20.17 -19.39 -1.94
C ALA A 56 19.16 -19.57 -0.80
N PRO A 57 19.40 -20.47 0.18
CA PRO A 57 18.56 -20.56 1.37
C PRO A 57 18.41 -19.19 2.05
N ALA A 58 17.16 -18.78 2.26
CA ALA A 58 16.86 -17.50 2.88
C ALA A 58 17.18 -17.54 4.38
N THR A 59 17.96 -16.57 4.86
CA THR A 59 18.17 -16.34 6.31
C THR A 59 17.38 -15.14 6.82
N ARG A 60 16.83 -14.33 5.91
CA ARG A 60 15.99 -13.18 6.20
C ARG A 60 14.70 -13.30 5.42
N GLY A 61 13.59 -12.86 6.01
CA GLY A 61 12.31 -12.78 5.33
C GLY A 61 11.61 -11.47 5.60
N ILE A 62 10.69 -11.12 4.71
CA ILE A 62 9.87 -9.92 4.86
C ILE A 62 8.43 -10.17 4.42
N LEU A 63 7.50 -9.81 5.30
CA LEU A 63 6.06 -9.80 5.00
C LEU A 63 5.65 -8.40 4.55
N LEU A 64 4.98 -8.30 3.41
CA LEU A 64 4.56 -7.05 2.78
C LEU A 64 3.03 -6.92 2.77
N VAL A 65 2.52 -5.84 3.38
CA VAL A 65 1.09 -5.62 3.62
C VAL A 65 0.60 -4.39 2.85
N HIS A 66 -0.34 -4.58 1.92
CA HIS A 66 -0.86 -3.51 1.07
C HIS A 66 -1.79 -2.52 1.81
N GLY A 67 -2.09 -1.40 1.15
CA GLY A 67 -2.96 -0.34 1.66
C GLY A 67 -4.45 -0.60 1.44
N LEU A 68 -5.30 0.25 2.03
CA LEU A 68 -6.76 0.19 1.88
C LEU A 68 -7.18 0.31 0.41
N GLY A 69 -8.01 -0.62 -0.03
CA GLY A 69 -8.51 -0.71 -1.40
C GLY A 69 -7.49 -1.24 -2.40
N ASP A 70 -6.26 -1.56 -2.00
CA ASP A 70 -5.23 -2.09 -2.89
C ASP A 70 -5.18 -3.63 -2.87
N SER A 71 -4.17 -4.20 -3.51
CA SER A 71 -3.94 -5.64 -3.59
C SER A 71 -2.45 -5.98 -3.37
N PRO A 72 -2.10 -7.28 -3.21
CA PRO A 72 -0.72 -7.76 -3.23
C PRO A 72 0.14 -7.23 -4.38
N TRP A 73 -0.46 -6.85 -5.52
CA TRP A 73 0.26 -6.26 -6.65
C TRP A 73 1.05 -4.99 -6.28
N SER A 74 0.58 -4.21 -5.28
CA SER A 74 1.30 -3.04 -4.75
C SER A 74 2.77 -3.30 -4.45
N PHE A 75 3.13 -4.53 -4.12
CA PHE A 75 4.49 -4.91 -3.77
C PHE A 75 5.17 -5.79 -4.81
N ASN A 76 4.64 -5.89 -6.03
CA ASN A 76 5.23 -6.77 -7.05
C ASN A 76 6.72 -6.47 -7.27
N ASP A 77 7.04 -5.23 -7.63
CA ASP A 77 8.40 -4.85 -8.00
C ASP A 77 9.30 -4.74 -6.77
N VAL A 78 8.75 -4.24 -5.65
CA VAL A 78 9.47 -4.18 -4.36
C VAL A 78 9.85 -5.59 -3.89
N GLY A 79 8.94 -6.54 -4.05
CA GLY A 79 9.15 -7.93 -3.65
C GLY A 79 10.17 -8.65 -4.51
N GLU A 80 10.14 -8.42 -5.83
CA GLU A 80 11.18 -8.91 -6.74
C GLU A 80 12.57 -8.34 -6.38
N ALA A 81 12.67 -7.04 -6.10
CA ALA A 81 13.91 -6.40 -5.70
C ALA A 81 14.47 -6.95 -4.36
N LEU A 82 13.61 -7.17 -3.35
CA LEU A 82 14.00 -7.76 -2.07
C LEU A 82 14.45 -9.23 -2.23
N ALA A 83 13.74 -10.02 -3.04
CA ALA A 83 14.10 -11.42 -3.28
C ALA A 83 15.45 -11.55 -4.01
N ALA A 84 15.74 -10.64 -4.94
CA ALA A 84 17.04 -10.56 -5.60
C ALA A 84 18.19 -10.30 -4.60
N GLN A 85 17.89 -9.74 -3.42
CA GLN A 85 18.83 -9.45 -2.33
C GLN A 85 18.84 -10.53 -1.23
N GLY A 86 18.24 -11.69 -1.50
CA GLY A 86 18.33 -12.85 -0.61
C GLY A 86 17.21 -12.96 0.43
N PHE A 87 16.15 -12.16 0.34
CA PHE A 87 15.00 -12.26 1.24
C PHE A 87 14.00 -13.31 0.75
N LEU A 88 13.43 -14.08 1.68
CA LEU A 88 12.13 -14.74 1.48
C LEU A 88 11.04 -13.67 1.59
N VAL A 89 10.40 -13.34 0.48
CA VAL A 89 9.40 -12.26 0.44
C VAL A 89 8.01 -12.83 0.31
N ARG A 90 7.07 -12.34 1.11
CA ARG A 90 5.65 -12.69 1.03
C ARG A 90 4.77 -11.45 1.01
N THR A 91 3.74 -11.44 0.17
CA THR A 91 2.63 -10.47 0.25
C THR A 91 1.37 -11.15 0.75
N VAL A 92 0.50 -10.37 1.40
CA VAL A 92 -0.79 -10.85 1.92
C VAL A 92 -1.95 -10.09 1.29
N LEU A 93 -3.10 -10.74 1.18
CA LEU A 93 -4.37 -10.12 0.81
C LEU A 93 -5.19 -9.89 2.10
N LEU A 94 -5.49 -8.63 2.40
CA LEU A 94 -6.31 -8.27 3.57
C LEU A 94 -7.80 -8.58 3.31
N PRO A 95 -8.55 -9.14 4.29
CA PRO A 95 -9.99 -9.35 4.20
C PRO A 95 -10.76 -8.14 3.65
N GLY A 96 -11.71 -8.41 2.75
CA GLY A 96 -12.50 -7.43 2.00
C GLY A 96 -11.84 -6.88 0.74
N HIS A 97 -10.57 -7.21 0.46
CA HIS A 97 -9.85 -6.82 -0.75
C HIS A 97 -9.78 -7.97 -1.77
N GLY A 98 -9.39 -7.66 -3.01
CA GLY A 98 -9.14 -8.66 -4.05
C GLY A 98 -10.39 -9.29 -4.67
N SER A 99 -11.59 -8.88 -4.26
CA SER A 99 -12.87 -9.37 -4.79
C SER A 99 -13.72 -8.25 -5.39
N LYS A 100 -14.47 -7.53 -4.56
CA LYS A 100 -15.33 -6.40 -4.92
C LYS A 100 -15.43 -5.44 -3.73
N PRO A 101 -15.65 -4.13 -3.93
CA PRO A 101 -15.59 -3.17 -2.84
C PRO A 101 -16.66 -3.39 -1.76
N ALA A 102 -17.79 -4.01 -2.12
CA ALA A 102 -18.86 -4.35 -1.19
C ALA A 102 -18.42 -5.34 -0.09
N ASP A 103 -17.41 -6.18 -0.34
CA ASP A 103 -16.91 -7.14 0.66
C ASP A 103 -16.18 -6.43 1.82
N MET A 104 -15.94 -5.12 1.72
CA MET A 104 -15.40 -4.28 2.78
C MET A 104 -16.48 -3.66 3.68
N LEU A 105 -17.76 -3.98 3.50
CA LEU A 105 -18.83 -3.47 4.35
C LEU A 105 -18.75 -4.02 5.77
N GLU A 106 -18.33 -5.27 5.96
CA GLU A 106 -18.37 -5.98 7.24
C GLU A 106 -16.97 -6.28 7.82
N VAL A 107 -15.90 -5.77 7.21
CA VAL A 107 -14.54 -6.03 7.69
C VAL A 107 -14.26 -5.37 9.03
N THR A 108 -13.35 -5.98 9.77
CA THR A 108 -12.85 -5.46 11.05
C THR A 108 -11.33 -5.30 11.03
N LEU A 109 -10.83 -4.31 11.77
CA LEU A 109 -9.38 -4.16 11.98
C LEU A 109 -8.74 -5.43 12.57
N LYS A 110 -9.47 -6.15 13.43
CA LYS A 110 -9.00 -7.41 14.03
C LYS A 110 -8.70 -8.49 12.98
N GLN A 111 -9.52 -8.59 11.93
CA GLN A 111 -9.26 -9.51 10.82
C GLN A 111 -7.97 -9.14 10.07
N TRP A 112 -7.71 -7.85 9.85
CA TRP A 112 -6.47 -7.39 9.23
C TRP A 112 -5.24 -7.65 10.12
N GLN A 113 -5.33 -7.36 11.41
CA GLN A 113 -4.28 -7.67 12.39
C GLN A 113 -4.02 -9.18 12.48
N GLN A 114 -5.07 -10.00 12.37
CA GLN A 114 -4.95 -11.46 12.37
C GLN A 114 -4.14 -11.97 11.18
N VAL A 115 -4.36 -11.44 9.96
CA VAL A 115 -3.52 -11.79 8.80
C VAL A 115 -2.06 -11.46 9.06
N VAL A 116 -1.75 -10.25 9.55
CA VAL A 116 -0.37 -9.85 9.83
C VAL A 116 0.26 -10.80 10.85
N ARG A 117 -0.44 -11.10 11.94
CA ARG A 117 0.05 -12.01 12.98
C ARG A 117 0.31 -13.41 12.44
N GLU A 118 -0.67 -14.03 11.80
CA GLU A 118 -0.57 -15.42 11.34
C GLU A 118 0.52 -15.57 10.27
N GLN A 119 0.56 -14.68 9.29
CA GLN A 119 1.53 -14.77 8.20
C GLN A 119 2.95 -14.40 8.65
N THR A 120 3.10 -13.53 9.66
CA THR A 120 4.40 -13.28 10.31
C THR A 120 4.88 -14.52 11.05
N GLN A 121 4.02 -15.16 11.86
CA GLN A 121 4.37 -16.40 12.57
C GLN A 121 4.73 -17.56 11.64
N ILE A 122 4.08 -17.68 10.48
CA ILE A 122 4.46 -18.67 9.46
C ILE A 122 5.85 -18.34 8.90
N LEU A 123 6.14 -17.07 8.64
CA LEU A 123 7.44 -16.63 8.14
C LEU A 123 8.57 -16.85 9.16
N GLU A 124 8.34 -16.55 10.44
CA GLU A 124 9.29 -16.76 11.55
C GLU A 124 9.70 -18.23 11.73
N ARG A 125 8.86 -19.19 11.29
CA ARG A 125 9.21 -20.62 11.31
C ARG A 125 10.18 -21.02 10.20
N GLU A 126 10.28 -20.23 9.14
CA GLU A 126 11.10 -20.54 7.96
C GLU A 126 12.44 -19.80 7.92
N VAL A 127 12.52 -18.63 8.55
CA VAL A 127 13.73 -17.80 8.56
C VAL A 127 14.02 -17.25 9.96
N PRO A 128 15.30 -17.14 10.37
CA PRO A 128 15.67 -16.67 11.69
C PRO A 128 15.47 -15.16 11.90
N THR A 129 15.41 -14.36 10.82
CA THR A 129 15.27 -12.90 10.91
C THR A 129 14.11 -12.43 10.06
N VAL A 130 13.14 -11.75 10.67
CA VAL A 130 11.93 -11.27 10.00
C VAL A 130 11.84 -9.76 10.06
N TYR A 131 11.56 -9.16 8.91
CA TYR A 131 11.21 -7.75 8.74
C TYR A 131 9.74 -7.67 8.33
N LEU A 132 9.14 -6.50 8.53
CA LEU A 132 7.79 -6.23 8.05
C LEU A 132 7.79 -4.99 7.17
N GLY A 133 7.00 -5.01 6.10
CA GLY A 133 6.83 -3.87 5.22
C GLY A 133 5.35 -3.58 4.95
N GLY A 134 5.02 -2.31 4.79
CA GLY A 134 3.64 -1.90 4.64
C GLY A 134 3.50 -0.63 3.80
N PHE A 135 2.42 -0.60 3.02
CA PHE A 135 2.01 0.57 2.23
C PHE A 135 0.75 1.16 2.84
N SER A 136 0.74 2.47 3.13
CA SER A 136 -0.45 3.17 3.61
C SER A 136 -1.04 2.52 4.86
N THR A 137 -2.30 2.07 4.84
CA THR A 137 -2.93 1.30 5.93
C THR A 137 -2.10 0.08 6.36
N GLY A 138 -1.43 -0.59 5.43
CA GLY A 138 -0.55 -1.72 5.74
C GLY A 138 0.66 -1.31 6.58
N ALA A 139 1.17 -0.08 6.42
CA ALA A 139 2.23 0.47 7.25
C ALA A 139 1.77 0.62 8.71
N ASN A 140 0.52 1.02 8.94
CA ASN A 140 -0.05 1.10 10.29
C ASN A 140 -0.12 -0.28 10.94
N LEU A 141 -0.54 -1.29 10.19
CA LEU A 141 -0.70 -2.66 10.69
C LEU A 141 0.65 -3.31 11.05
N VAL A 142 1.67 -3.14 10.21
CA VAL A 142 3.00 -3.69 10.52
C VAL A 142 3.70 -2.94 11.64
N LEU A 143 3.47 -1.63 11.77
CA LEU A 143 3.97 -0.84 12.89
C LEU A 143 3.34 -1.31 14.21
N ASP A 144 2.01 -1.44 14.24
CA ASP A 144 1.25 -1.94 15.39
C ASP A 144 1.78 -3.30 15.86
N TYR A 145 1.98 -4.24 14.93
CA TYR A 145 2.55 -5.53 15.23
C TYR A 145 3.99 -5.43 15.76
N ALA A 146 4.87 -4.68 15.08
CA ALA A 146 6.29 -4.61 15.41
C ALA A 146 6.58 -3.95 16.77
N TYR A 147 5.73 -3.02 17.23
CA TYR A 147 5.86 -2.42 18.56
C TYR A 147 5.58 -3.43 19.69
N GLU A 148 4.79 -4.47 19.42
CA GLU A 148 4.46 -5.53 20.38
C GLU A 148 5.40 -6.74 20.28
N HIS A 149 6.24 -6.80 19.23
CA HIS A 149 7.07 -7.96 18.88
C HIS A 149 8.54 -7.55 18.67
N PRO A 150 9.37 -7.54 19.75
CA PRO A 150 10.75 -7.05 19.70
C PRO A 150 11.69 -7.89 18.83
N ASN A 151 11.25 -9.07 18.42
CA ASN A 151 11.96 -9.96 17.49
C ASN A 151 11.85 -9.52 16.02
N ILE A 152 10.99 -8.56 15.68
CA ILE A 152 10.96 -7.96 14.35
C ILE A 152 12.20 -7.09 14.16
N ALA A 153 12.97 -7.41 13.12
CA ALA A 153 14.30 -6.86 12.89
C ALA A 153 14.29 -5.43 12.32
N GLY A 154 13.19 -5.00 11.72
CA GLY A 154 13.05 -3.67 11.16
C GLY A 154 11.82 -3.52 10.28
N LEU A 155 11.59 -2.29 9.80
CA LEU A 155 10.40 -1.90 9.06
C LEU A 155 10.72 -1.26 7.70
N VAL A 156 9.87 -1.54 6.71
CA VAL A 156 9.88 -0.91 5.38
C VAL A 156 8.52 -0.25 5.12
N LEU A 157 8.45 1.07 5.22
CA LEU A 157 7.18 1.80 5.22
C LEU A 157 7.07 2.72 4.00
N PHE A 158 6.06 2.49 3.17
CA PHE A 158 5.73 3.35 2.04
C PHE A 158 4.48 4.15 2.35
N SER A 159 4.55 5.48 2.23
CA SER A 159 3.48 6.43 2.52
C SER A 159 2.71 6.05 3.79
N PRO A 160 3.38 5.93 4.96
CA PRO A 160 2.75 5.39 6.16
C PRO A 160 1.58 6.27 6.60
N ALA A 161 0.41 5.67 6.72
CA ALA A 161 -0.83 6.41 6.91
C ALA A 161 -1.15 6.68 8.39
N PHE A 162 -0.15 7.17 9.13
CA PHE A 162 -0.25 7.41 10.57
C PHE A 162 -1.29 8.48 10.89
N LYS A 163 -1.40 9.51 10.04
CA LYS A 163 -2.36 10.60 10.20
C LYS A 163 -2.95 11.01 8.85
N PRO A 164 -4.27 10.92 8.64
CA PRO A 164 -4.93 11.41 7.43
C PRO A 164 -4.83 12.94 7.31
N ALA A 165 -4.72 13.48 6.09
CA ALA A 165 -4.59 14.92 5.83
C ALA A 165 -5.82 15.74 6.29
N ASN A 166 -7.03 15.18 6.15
CA ASN A 166 -8.27 15.89 6.46
C ASN A 166 -8.89 15.44 7.79
N THR A 167 -9.09 16.43 8.67
CA THR A 167 -9.65 16.33 10.03
C THR A 167 -11.11 15.90 10.10
N TYR A 168 -11.73 15.38 9.02
CA TYR A 168 -13.07 14.78 9.05
C TYR A 168 -13.06 13.25 8.92
N ALA A 169 -11.87 12.64 8.82
CA ALA A 169 -11.71 11.18 8.84
C ALA A 169 -12.30 10.54 10.13
N TRP A 170 -12.33 11.27 11.24
CA TRP A 170 -12.97 10.80 12.48
C TRP A 170 -14.50 10.73 12.39
N VAL A 171 -15.16 11.39 11.44
CA VAL A 171 -16.63 11.35 11.31
C VAL A 171 -17.08 10.08 10.59
N THR A 172 -16.22 9.48 9.75
CA THR A 172 -16.54 8.25 8.98
C THR A 172 -16.85 7.06 9.88
N GLN A 173 -16.23 6.98 11.07
CA GLN A 173 -16.47 5.90 12.03
C GLN A 173 -17.92 5.90 12.60
N TYR A 174 -18.57 7.06 12.61
CA TYR A 174 -19.95 7.22 13.10
C TYR A 174 -20.97 7.27 11.95
N ILE A 175 -20.55 7.68 10.75
CA ILE A 175 -21.40 7.74 9.55
C ILE A 175 -21.62 6.34 8.94
N GLY A 176 -20.71 5.38 9.15
CA GLY A 176 -20.78 4.04 8.53
C GLY A 176 -22.09 3.28 8.78
N TRP A 177 -22.73 3.50 9.93
CA TRP A 177 -24.02 2.86 10.26
C TRP A 177 -25.23 3.47 9.52
N PHE A 178 -25.11 4.69 9.00
CA PHE A 178 -26.21 5.41 8.34
C PHE A 178 -25.96 5.67 6.86
N ARG A 179 -24.70 5.59 6.40
CA ARG A 179 -24.30 5.68 4.99
C ARG A 179 -23.20 4.66 4.69
N PRO A 180 -23.53 3.49 4.12
CA PRO A 180 -22.55 2.45 3.79
C PRO A 180 -21.51 2.91 2.76
N TRP A 181 -21.82 3.93 1.97
CA TRP A 181 -20.93 4.52 0.97
C TRP A 181 -20.87 6.05 1.10
N LEU A 182 -19.65 6.61 1.19
CA LEU A 182 -19.44 8.07 1.19
C LEU A 182 -19.66 8.68 -0.19
N ALA A 183 -19.21 7.98 -1.24
CA ALA A 183 -19.55 8.26 -2.63
C ALA A 183 -20.51 7.19 -3.13
N LYS A 184 -21.62 7.59 -3.76
CA LYS A 184 -22.63 6.65 -4.28
C LYS A 184 -21.94 5.56 -5.12
N PRO A 185 -22.20 4.28 -4.86
CA PRO A 185 -21.78 3.23 -5.76
C PRO A 185 -22.47 3.45 -7.11
N ASP A 186 -21.75 3.21 -8.20
CA ASP A 186 -22.27 3.21 -9.57
C ASP A 186 -23.00 4.51 -9.99
N ASP A 187 -22.26 5.62 -10.06
CA ASP A 187 -22.79 6.88 -10.60
C ASP A 187 -22.73 6.96 -12.14
N GLY A 188 -22.44 5.83 -12.81
CA GLY A 188 -22.31 5.72 -14.27
C GLY A 188 -21.08 6.44 -14.86
N VAL A 189 -20.25 7.09 -14.04
CA VAL A 189 -19.11 7.89 -14.49
C VAL A 189 -17.79 7.32 -13.97
N ARG A 190 -17.78 6.81 -12.73
CA ARG A 190 -16.56 6.33 -12.07
C ARG A 190 -16.59 4.82 -11.90
N PRO A 191 -15.59 4.08 -12.42
CA PRO A 191 -15.47 2.66 -12.10
C PRO A 191 -15.29 2.50 -10.60
N MET A 192 -15.96 1.51 -10.01
CA MET A 192 -15.80 1.22 -8.57
C MET A 192 -14.43 0.64 -8.26
N GLN A 193 -13.82 -0.05 -9.22
CA GLN A 193 -12.52 -0.68 -9.10
C GLN A 193 -11.83 -0.80 -10.46
N THR A 194 -10.54 -1.07 -10.41
CA THR A 194 -9.65 -1.49 -11.49
C THR A 194 -9.32 -2.97 -11.28
N PRO A 195 -8.61 -3.63 -12.21
CA PRO A 195 -8.19 -5.02 -12.04
C PRO A 195 -7.34 -5.31 -10.81
N VAL A 196 -6.75 -4.30 -10.15
CA VAL A 196 -5.87 -4.51 -8.98
C VAL A 196 -6.18 -3.61 -7.78
N ARG A 197 -7.20 -2.74 -7.87
CA ARG A 197 -7.47 -1.70 -6.86
C ARG A 197 -8.91 -1.20 -6.87
N TYR A 198 -9.49 -1.01 -5.70
CA TYR A 198 -10.76 -0.29 -5.51
C TYR A 198 -10.54 1.23 -5.61
N LEU A 199 -11.41 1.88 -6.38
CA LEU A 199 -11.44 3.34 -6.54
C LEU A 199 -12.50 3.99 -5.65
N ASN A 200 -13.47 3.21 -5.17
CA ASN A 200 -14.45 3.61 -4.16
C ASN A 200 -14.47 2.57 -3.05
N VAL A 201 -14.29 3.02 -1.81
CA VAL A 201 -14.21 2.16 -0.63
C VAL A 201 -15.42 2.45 0.28
N PRO A 202 -16.09 1.43 0.84
CA PRO A 202 -17.17 1.64 1.80
C PRO A 202 -16.73 2.44 3.03
N THR A 203 -17.70 3.10 3.66
CA THR A 203 -17.45 3.89 4.87
C THR A 203 -16.83 3.07 6.00
N ASN A 204 -17.23 1.80 6.16
CA ASN A 204 -16.64 0.92 7.17
C ASN A 204 -15.14 0.65 6.89
N GLY A 205 -14.74 0.47 5.63
CA GLY A 205 -13.32 0.36 5.25
C GLY A 205 -12.49 1.56 5.72
N PHE A 206 -13.01 2.77 5.52
CA PHE A 206 -12.39 3.99 6.05
C PHE A 206 -12.36 4.04 7.58
N ALA A 207 -13.41 3.56 8.25
CA ALA A 207 -13.45 3.50 9.71
C ALA A 207 -12.37 2.56 10.28
N GLN A 208 -12.19 1.38 9.68
CA GLN A 208 -11.13 0.45 10.10
C GLN A 208 -9.73 1.01 9.82
N PHE A 209 -9.53 1.70 8.69
CA PHE A 209 -8.31 2.44 8.40
C PHE A 209 -8.03 3.51 9.48
N TYR A 210 -9.03 4.32 9.83
CA TYR A 210 -8.85 5.35 10.85
C TYR A 210 -8.47 4.75 12.21
N ARG A 211 -9.09 3.62 12.59
CA ARG A 211 -8.72 2.88 13.81
C ARG A 211 -7.28 2.38 13.77
N SER A 212 -6.78 1.88 12.64
CA SER A 212 -5.38 1.44 12.54
C SER A 212 -4.41 2.62 12.65
N ALA A 213 -4.76 3.78 12.09
CA ALA A 213 -3.99 5.01 12.22
C ALA A 213 -3.91 5.47 13.69
N LEU A 214 -5.02 5.41 14.44
CA LEU A 214 -5.02 5.74 15.86
C LEU A 214 -4.13 4.80 16.68
N LEU A 215 -4.17 3.49 16.43
CA LEU A 215 -3.29 2.53 17.12
C LEU A 215 -1.81 2.81 16.81
N ALA A 216 -1.48 3.07 15.55
CA ALA A 216 -0.13 3.47 15.16
C ALA A 216 0.35 4.72 15.92
N GLN A 217 -0.49 5.77 15.98
CA GLN A 217 -0.18 6.98 16.75
C GLN A 217 0.00 6.68 18.24
N MET A 218 -0.85 5.85 18.83
CA MET A 218 -0.73 5.44 20.25
C MET A 218 0.62 4.76 20.54
N HIS A 219 1.13 3.92 19.64
CA HIS A 219 2.45 3.30 19.80
C HIS A 219 3.59 4.31 19.64
N LEU A 220 3.50 5.18 18.63
CA LEU A 220 4.49 6.24 18.38
C LEU A 220 4.57 7.25 19.55
N ASP A 221 3.46 7.51 20.23
CA ASP A 221 3.39 8.39 21.39
C ASP A 221 3.97 7.75 22.65
N LYS A 222 3.89 6.42 22.79
CA LYS A 222 4.44 5.68 23.93
C LYS A 222 5.97 5.69 23.96
N GLY A 223 6.63 5.65 22.81
CA GLY A 223 8.08 5.55 22.80
C GLY A 223 8.74 5.51 21.42
N ALA A 224 10.05 5.70 21.44
CA ALA A 224 10.89 5.54 20.26
C ALA A 224 10.93 4.06 19.82
N TYR A 225 11.14 3.87 18.53
CA TYR A 225 11.39 2.56 17.92
C TYR A 225 12.87 2.51 17.50
N ASP A 226 13.57 1.51 18.03
CA ASP A 226 15.04 1.43 18.02
C ASP A 226 15.59 0.50 16.94
N LYS A 227 14.74 -0.15 16.14
CA LYS A 227 15.18 -0.97 14.99
C LYS A 227 15.30 -0.14 13.71
N PRO A 228 16.07 -0.61 12.71
CA PRO A 228 16.13 0.03 11.39
C PRO A 228 14.74 0.22 10.76
N VAL A 229 14.48 1.43 10.28
CA VAL A 229 13.25 1.78 9.55
C VAL A 229 13.59 2.49 8.25
N PHE A 230 13.09 1.97 7.14
CA PHE A 230 13.03 2.66 5.88
C PHE A 230 11.65 3.32 5.74
N VAL A 231 11.61 4.60 5.38
CA VAL A 231 10.38 5.32 5.04
C VAL A 231 10.52 5.95 3.66
N ALA A 232 9.51 5.86 2.82
CA ALA A 232 9.40 6.68 1.61
C ALA A 232 8.06 7.44 1.62
N ILE A 233 8.09 8.75 1.39
CA ILE A 233 6.90 9.60 1.40
C ILE A 233 7.02 10.75 0.39
N THR A 234 5.88 11.22 -0.12
CA THR A 234 5.80 12.34 -1.06
C THR A 234 5.25 13.57 -0.35
N GLU A 235 5.85 14.75 -0.54
CA GLU A 235 5.40 16.02 0.04
C GLU A 235 3.92 16.29 -0.28
N HIS A 236 3.56 16.11 -1.55
CA HIS A 236 2.23 16.42 -2.09
C HIS A 236 1.22 15.28 -1.92
N ASP A 237 1.44 14.36 -0.97
CA ASP A 237 0.48 13.30 -0.71
C ASP A 237 -0.87 13.86 -0.23
N SER A 238 -1.86 13.83 -1.11
CA SER A 238 -3.22 14.33 -0.81
C SER A 238 -3.97 13.52 0.26
N VAL A 239 -3.47 12.35 0.66
CA VAL A 239 -4.14 11.43 1.59
C VAL A 239 -3.66 11.65 3.02
N LEU A 240 -2.39 12.05 3.20
CA LEU A 240 -1.67 11.99 4.46
C LEU A 240 -1.22 13.36 4.95
N ASP A 241 -1.11 13.50 6.27
CA ASP A 241 -0.33 14.57 6.89
C ASP A 241 1.17 14.20 6.81
N THR A 242 1.82 14.61 5.72
CA THR A 242 3.21 14.24 5.41
C THR A 242 4.21 14.90 6.35
N GLY A 243 3.88 16.11 6.83
CA GLY A 243 4.63 16.80 7.88
C GLY A 243 4.62 16.00 9.19
N TYR A 244 3.47 15.48 9.61
CA TYR A 244 3.39 14.60 10.78
C TYR A 244 4.28 13.36 10.66
N VAL A 245 4.32 12.71 9.49
CA VAL A 245 5.20 11.55 9.26
C VAL A 245 6.67 11.93 9.36
N LEU A 246 7.07 13.05 8.77
CA LEU A 246 8.46 13.54 8.84
C LEU A 246 8.87 13.86 10.27
N ASP A 247 8.03 14.59 11.02
CA ASP A 247 8.27 14.93 12.42
C ASP A 247 8.34 13.67 13.29
N THR A 248 7.42 12.73 13.06
CA THR A 248 7.41 11.42 13.72
C THR A 248 8.70 10.65 13.43
N PHE A 249 9.16 10.62 12.17
CA PHE A 249 10.39 9.92 11.82
C PHE A 249 11.59 10.51 12.54
N ASN A 250 11.68 11.84 12.58
CA ASN A 250 12.76 12.55 13.27
C ASN A 250 12.75 12.29 14.78
N ALA A 251 11.57 12.23 15.41
CA ALA A 251 11.43 12.10 16.86
C ALA A 251 11.43 10.64 17.37
N ARG A 252 10.89 9.69 16.59
CA ARG A 252 10.55 8.34 17.08
C ARG A 252 11.40 7.23 16.49
N PHE A 253 11.84 7.32 15.24
CA PHE A 253 12.67 6.26 14.62
C PHE A 253 14.15 6.52 14.86
N ILE A 254 14.65 6.16 16.03
CA ILE A 254 15.95 6.64 16.54
C ILE A 254 17.17 5.89 15.97
N HIS A 255 16.98 4.70 15.40
CA HIS A 255 18.11 3.89 14.91
C HIS A 255 18.96 4.67 13.88
N PRO A 256 20.31 4.64 13.98
CA PRO A 256 21.18 5.45 13.13
C PRO A 256 21.17 5.02 11.66
N PHE A 257 20.83 3.77 11.37
CA PHE A 257 20.68 3.28 9.99
C PHE A 257 19.30 3.56 9.38
N SER A 258 18.32 4.04 10.15
CA SER A 258 17.02 4.40 9.57
C SER A 258 17.19 5.48 8.52
N ARG A 259 16.41 5.39 7.44
CA ARG A 259 16.41 6.37 6.35
C ARG A 259 14.98 6.73 5.97
N LEU A 260 14.75 8.01 5.71
CA LEU A 260 13.52 8.50 5.10
C LEU A 260 13.86 9.11 3.75
N ILE A 261 13.16 8.70 2.70
CA ILE A 261 13.16 9.38 1.42
C ILE A 261 11.97 10.32 1.38
N TRP A 262 12.25 11.60 1.14
CA TRP A 262 11.28 12.66 0.94
C TRP A 262 11.26 13.06 -0.53
N TYR A 263 10.16 12.78 -1.23
CA TYR A 263 9.94 13.22 -2.61
C TYR A 263 9.21 14.57 -2.62
N GLY A 264 9.91 15.63 -3.01
CA GLY A 264 9.39 17.00 -3.01
C GLY A 264 10.51 18.02 -2.86
N ASN A 265 10.15 19.18 -2.34
CA ASN A 265 11.08 20.24 -1.97
C ASN A 265 11.84 19.88 -0.69
N GLU A 266 12.97 20.55 -0.47
CA GLU A 266 13.73 20.47 0.78
C GLU A 266 12.83 20.80 1.98
N PRO A 267 12.77 19.92 3.01
CA PRO A 267 12.03 20.22 4.22
C PRO A 267 12.51 21.50 4.92
N ALA A 268 11.62 22.08 5.74
CA ALA A 268 11.92 23.27 6.50
C ALA A 268 13.17 23.07 7.40
N PRO A 269 13.96 24.12 7.71
CA PRO A 269 15.20 23.97 8.47
C PRO A 269 15.07 23.19 9.80
N GLY A 270 13.94 23.34 10.50
CA GLY A 270 13.65 22.63 11.76
C GLY A 270 13.35 21.14 11.61
N GLN A 271 13.14 20.64 10.39
CA GLN A 271 12.82 19.24 10.09
C GLN A 271 13.97 18.52 9.38
N LYS A 272 15.10 19.20 9.15
CA LYS A 272 16.30 18.60 8.55
C LYS A 272 16.91 17.58 9.50
N ASN A 273 17.21 16.40 8.97
CA ASN A 273 17.81 15.30 9.70
C ASN A 273 18.77 14.54 8.76
N PRO A 274 19.98 14.15 9.21
CA PRO A 274 20.92 13.40 8.37
C PRO A 274 20.38 12.06 7.86
N LYS A 275 19.31 11.53 8.48
CA LYS A 275 18.62 10.31 8.04
C LYS A 275 17.60 10.57 6.92
N VAL A 276 17.31 11.83 6.59
CA VAL A 276 16.35 12.22 5.55
C VAL A 276 17.09 12.54 4.26
N VAL A 277 16.72 11.87 3.17
CA VAL A 277 17.29 12.07 1.84
C VAL A 277 16.19 12.58 0.91
N VAL A 278 16.47 13.66 0.18
CA VAL A 278 15.48 14.36 -0.64
C VAL A 278 15.67 14.01 -2.13
N ARG A 279 14.54 13.87 -2.85
CA ARG A 279 14.48 13.82 -4.31
C ARG A 279 13.38 14.74 -4.81
N ASN A 280 13.63 15.42 -5.93
CA ASN A 280 12.60 16.24 -6.56
C ASN A 280 11.47 15.36 -7.11
N ASP A 281 10.21 15.78 -6.95
CA ASP A 281 9.03 15.09 -7.45
C ASP A 281 8.44 15.72 -8.73
N PHE A 282 9.07 16.78 -9.24
CA PHE A 282 8.82 17.34 -10.59
C PHE A 282 9.85 16.81 -11.60
N LEU A 283 9.40 15.99 -12.54
CA LEU A 283 10.24 15.33 -13.57
C LEU A 283 9.62 15.52 -14.97
N PRO A 284 9.93 16.64 -15.66
CA PRO A 284 9.30 16.98 -16.94
C PRO A 284 9.61 15.99 -18.06
N GLU A 285 10.75 15.31 -18.02
CA GLU A 285 11.15 14.25 -18.95
C GLU A 285 10.21 13.04 -18.91
N TYR A 286 9.56 12.80 -17.75
CA TYR A 286 8.50 11.81 -17.58
C TYR A 286 7.09 12.43 -17.58
N ARG A 287 6.97 13.74 -17.82
CA ARG A 287 5.74 14.54 -17.66
C ARG A 287 5.14 14.40 -16.27
N ILE A 288 5.97 14.30 -15.23
CA ILE A 288 5.53 14.21 -13.84
C ILE A 288 5.55 15.62 -13.25
N ALA A 289 4.40 16.09 -12.79
CA ALA A 289 4.29 17.36 -12.09
C ALA A 289 4.53 17.22 -10.58
N ARG A 290 4.03 16.12 -10.00
CA ARG A 290 4.08 15.80 -8.56
C ARG A 290 4.02 14.29 -8.35
N PHE A 291 4.63 13.80 -7.28
CA PHE A 291 4.48 12.40 -6.91
C PHE A 291 3.17 12.13 -6.18
N SER A 292 2.57 10.96 -6.40
CA SER A 292 1.32 10.57 -5.77
C SER A 292 1.53 9.59 -4.62
N HIS A 293 0.51 9.45 -3.76
CA HIS A 293 0.46 8.49 -2.65
C HIS A 293 0.96 7.07 -3.02
N MET A 294 0.57 6.56 -4.19
CA MET A 294 0.94 5.22 -4.67
C MET A 294 2.14 5.21 -5.62
N GLY A 295 2.58 6.38 -6.08
CA GLY A 295 3.62 6.53 -7.10
C GLY A 295 4.98 5.97 -6.68
N LEU A 296 5.16 5.63 -5.40
CA LEU A 296 6.41 5.11 -4.83
C LEU A 296 6.64 3.62 -5.09
N MET A 297 5.59 2.88 -5.45
CA MET A 297 5.55 1.43 -5.31
C MET A 297 6.05 0.65 -6.52
N PHE A 298 6.03 1.26 -7.71
CA PHE A 298 6.21 0.54 -8.97
C PHE A 298 7.40 1.09 -9.75
N SER A 299 8.14 0.19 -10.39
CA SER A 299 9.21 0.54 -11.32
C SER A 299 8.63 1.13 -12.61
N PRO A 300 9.42 1.91 -13.38
CA PRO A 300 9.03 2.36 -14.71
C PRO A 300 8.72 1.22 -15.69
N ALA A 301 9.23 0.02 -15.43
CA ALA A 301 9.04 -1.17 -16.25
C ALA A 301 7.81 -2.01 -15.86
N ASN A 302 7.08 -1.64 -14.80
CA ASN A 302 5.92 -2.42 -14.34
C ASN A 302 4.87 -2.56 -15.46
N PRO A 303 4.38 -3.79 -15.76
CA PRO A 303 3.51 -4.03 -16.91
C PRO A 303 2.11 -3.41 -16.75
N LEU A 304 1.66 -3.16 -15.52
CA LEU A 304 0.37 -2.53 -15.25
C LEU A 304 0.52 -1.03 -15.03
N TYR A 305 1.51 -0.60 -14.24
CA TYR A 305 1.58 0.77 -13.74
C TYR A 305 2.80 1.57 -14.19
N GLY A 306 3.72 0.98 -14.93
CA GLY A 306 4.93 1.62 -15.44
C GLY A 306 4.66 2.66 -16.53
N VAL A 307 5.71 3.16 -17.17
CA VAL A 307 5.64 4.18 -18.24
C VAL A 307 4.74 3.73 -19.38
N ASN A 308 4.83 2.45 -19.76
CA ASN A 308 4.03 1.81 -20.80
C ASN A 308 2.98 0.86 -20.20
N GLY A 309 2.62 1.07 -18.93
CA GLY A 309 1.68 0.22 -18.22
C GLY A 309 0.26 0.27 -18.79
N THR A 310 -0.46 -0.84 -18.70
CA THR A 310 -1.83 -0.97 -19.23
C THR A 310 -2.91 -0.32 -18.34
N GLN A 311 -2.60 -0.03 -17.08
CA GLN A 311 -3.51 0.52 -16.07
C GLN A 311 -3.26 2.00 -15.82
N ARG A 312 -3.89 2.86 -16.63
CA ARG A 312 -3.86 4.31 -16.42
C ARG A 312 -5.06 4.78 -15.59
N ILE A 313 -4.80 5.50 -14.50
CA ILE A 313 -5.85 6.08 -13.66
C ILE A 313 -6.12 7.53 -14.11
N CYS A 314 -7.10 7.68 -15.02
CA CYS A 314 -7.53 8.98 -15.55
C CYS A 314 -8.42 9.78 -14.60
N TRP A 315 -9.07 9.09 -13.65
CA TRP A 315 -9.83 9.76 -12.61
C TRP A 315 -8.86 10.30 -11.55
N ASN A 316 -8.50 11.57 -11.67
CA ASN A 316 -7.52 12.22 -10.79
C ASN A 316 -8.03 13.58 -10.26
N GLY A 317 -9.29 13.62 -9.81
CA GLY A 317 -10.00 14.84 -9.38
C GLY A 317 -10.50 15.72 -10.54
N GLN A 318 -10.61 15.09 -11.72
CA GLN A 318 -10.84 15.59 -13.09
C GLN A 318 -11.95 16.63 -13.29
N SER A 319 -11.86 17.50 -14.30
CA SER A 319 -13.08 17.78 -15.07
C SER A 319 -13.46 16.52 -15.87
N SER A 320 -14.75 16.29 -16.14
CA SER A 320 -15.17 15.14 -16.95
C SER A 320 -14.59 15.21 -18.37
N ALA A 321 -14.41 16.41 -18.93
CA ALA A 321 -13.81 16.60 -20.25
C ALA A 321 -12.35 16.14 -20.28
N ASP A 322 -11.53 16.54 -19.31
CA ASP A 322 -10.12 16.13 -19.26
C ASP A 322 -9.97 14.65 -18.90
N MET A 323 -10.89 14.08 -18.12
CA MET A 323 -10.93 12.65 -17.87
C MET A 323 -11.14 11.88 -19.18
N GLN A 324 -12.08 12.33 -20.03
CA GLN A 324 -12.34 11.70 -21.33
C GLN A 324 -11.15 11.80 -22.27
N LYS A 325 -10.45 12.94 -22.32
CA LYS A 325 -9.19 13.07 -23.10
C LYS A 325 -8.16 12.02 -22.69
N CYS A 326 -7.96 11.84 -21.37
CA CYS A 326 -7.05 10.82 -20.84
C CYS A 326 -7.49 9.39 -21.23
N LEU A 327 -8.79 9.09 -21.13
CA LEU A 327 -9.35 7.78 -21.51
C LEU A 327 -9.21 7.49 -23.00
N ASN A 328 -9.28 8.53 -23.84
CA ASN A 328 -9.08 8.44 -25.29
C ASN A 328 -7.60 8.30 -25.69
N GLY A 329 -6.68 8.24 -24.72
CA GLY A 329 -5.26 8.04 -24.97
C GLY A 329 -4.49 9.31 -25.35
N GLU A 330 -5.07 10.51 -25.18
CA GLU A 330 -4.34 11.75 -25.39
C GLU A 330 -3.10 11.86 -24.48
N PRO A 331 -2.09 12.66 -24.84
CA PRO A 331 -0.93 12.89 -23.98
C PRO A 331 -1.33 13.45 -22.61
N VAL A 332 -0.82 12.84 -21.55
CA VAL A 332 -1.07 13.26 -20.16
C VAL A 332 0.21 13.65 -19.44
N TRP A 333 0.04 14.49 -18.43
CA TRP A 333 0.97 14.65 -17.31
C TRP A 333 0.53 13.77 -16.14
N TYR A 334 1.43 13.51 -15.20
CA TYR A 334 1.18 12.70 -14.01
C TYR A 334 1.28 13.54 -12.73
N SER A 335 0.38 13.29 -11.77
CA SER A 335 0.37 14.02 -10.50
C SER A 335 -0.25 13.24 -9.34
N ASP A 336 -0.22 13.85 -8.15
CA ASP A 336 -1.10 13.57 -7.02
C ASP A 336 -2.56 13.97 -7.32
N TRP A 337 -3.45 13.87 -6.32
CA TRP A 337 -4.89 13.96 -6.52
C TRP A 337 -5.33 15.40 -6.65
N GLY A 338 -6.10 15.71 -7.68
CA GLY A 338 -6.74 17.02 -7.80
C GLY A 338 -5.80 18.15 -8.21
N TYR A 339 -4.51 17.86 -8.45
CA TYR A 339 -3.61 18.83 -9.07
C TYR A 339 -4.11 19.22 -10.46
N ARG A 340 -3.97 20.51 -10.78
CA ARG A 340 -4.45 21.13 -12.01
C ARG A 340 -3.42 22.13 -12.50
N GLU A 341 -3.25 22.16 -13.82
CA GLU A 341 -2.48 23.19 -14.51
C GLU A 341 -3.20 23.52 -15.82
N PRO A 342 -3.42 24.81 -16.15
CA PRO A 342 -4.07 25.20 -17.39
C PRO A 342 -3.41 24.57 -18.63
N GLY A 343 -4.23 24.02 -19.53
CA GLY A 343 -3.74 23.42 -20.78
C GLY A 343 -3.14 22.02 -20.64
N LYS A 344 -3.13 21.42 -19.44
CA LYS A 344 -2.64 20.05 -19.22
C LYS A 344 -3.75 19.11 -18.74
N VAL A 345 -3.73 17.89 -19.28
CA VAL A 345 -4.56 16.77 -18.82
C VAL A 345 -3.71 15.90 -17.89
N PHE A 346 -4.27 15.49 -16.75
CA PHE A 346 -3.54 14.72 -15.75
C PHE A 346 -4.04 13.27 -15.63
N ALA A 347 -3.14 12.37 -15.28
CA ALA A 347 -3.44 11.06 -14.73
C ALA A 347 -2.77 10.94 -13.35
N ARG A 348 -3.26 10.05 -12.49
CA ARG A 348 -2.56 9.72 -11.24
C ARG A 348 -1.17 9.17 -11.58
N LEU A 349 -0.11 9.65 -10.93
CA LEU A 349 1.20 9.01 -11.04
C LEU A 349 1.17 7.61 -10.41
N THR A 350 1.58 6.59 -11.14
CA THR A 350 1.56 5.19 -10.69
C THR A 350 2.92 4.51 -10.66
N PHE A 351 4.01 5.18 -11.04
CA PHE A 351 5.36 4.61 -11.03
C PHE A 351 6.39 5.62 -10.53
N ASN A 352 7.54 5.12 -10.09
CA ASN A 352 8.64 5.92 -9.56
C ASN A 352 9.87 5.84 -10.51
N PRO A 353 10.23 6.91 -11.24
CA PRO A 353 11.49 6.95 -11.99
C PRO A 353 12.74 6.66 -11.16
N TYR A 354 12.70 6.90 -9.85
CA TYR A 354 13.77 6.62 -8.90
C TYR A 354 13.69 5.23 -8.27
N PHE A 355 12.86 4.31 -8.76
CA PHE A 355 12.59 3.02 -8.10
C PHE A 355 13.86 2.22 -7.76
N GLU A 356 14.82 2.12 -8.69
CA GLU A 356 16.09 1.42 -8.45
C GLU A 356 16.93 2.10 -7.36
N TRP A 357 17.02 3.42 -7.41
CA TRP A 357 17.74 4.21 -6.40
C TRP A 357 17.07 4.10 -5.02
N GLN A 358 15.74 4.19 -4.96
CA GLN A 358 14.93 3.99 -3.76
C GLN A 358 15.17 2.61 -3.15
N SER A 359 15.18 1.58 -4.01
CA SER A 359 15.43 0.21 -3.60
C SER A 359 16.84 0.06 -3.02
N GLY A 360 17.85 0.73 -3.60
CA GLY A 360 19.20 0.80 -3.05
C GLY A 360 19.23 1.35 -1.61
N VAL A 361 18.60 2.50 -1.38
CA VAL A 361 18.52 3.10 -0.02
C VAL A 361 17.78 2.17 0.94
N MET A 362 16.70 1.53 0.50
CA MET A 362 15.98 0.54 1.30
C MET A 362 16.89 -0.64 1.69
N MET A 363 17.69 -1.16 0.75
CA MET A 363 18.63 -2.26 1.04
C MET A 363 19.73 -1.84 2.01
N GLU A 364 20.22 -0.61 1.96
CA GLU A 364 21.21 -0.12 2.93
C GLU A 364 20.66 -0.15 4.37
N VAL A 365 19.37 0.17 4.55
CA VAL A 365 18.70 0.07 5.87
C VAL A 365 18.60 -1.39 6.32
N LEU A 366 18.26 -2.29 5.40
CA LEU A 366 18.04 -3.72 5.67
C LEU A 366 19.32 -4.57 5.73
N ALA A 367 20.45 -4.03 5.27
CA ALA A 367 21.75 -4.69 5.32
C ALA A 367 22.39 -4.67 6.72
N TYR A 368 21.76 -3.99 7.68
CA TYR A 368 22.22 -3.98 9.06
C TYR A 368 22.20 -5.40 9.66
N PRO A 369 23.33 -5.87 10.25
CA PRO A 369 23.49 -7.23 10.75
C PRO A 369 22.65 -7.56 11.99
#